data_AF-A0A2D6MUD1-F1
#
_entry.id   AF-A0A2D6MUD1-F1
#
_cell.length_a   1.000
_cell.length_b   1.000
_cell.length_c   1.000
_cell.angle_alpha   90.00
_cell.angle_beta   90.00
_cell.angle_gamma   90.00
#
_symmetry.space_group_name_H-M   'P 1'
#
loop_
_entity.id
_entity.type
_entity.pdbx_description
1 polymer ?
#
loop_
_entity_poly.entity_id
_entity_poly.type
_entity_poly.pdbx_seq_one_letter_code
_entity_poly.pdbx_strand_id
1 'polypeptide(L)'
;MDLSPAQRPRWTLRVLGSCLILLQALCAARVHAETVEVCVDQDTWLKESSPNEKHPSDCELSTKTDSGDRMRTLLEFDLSSLPSNVTVTSAVASLWVSGKDDPGDPVTVHRVTKNWAENGARWKNAAEDFDSTVEASFAPTQEDRFYTFDIASLVEKWLDGTHQNHGVMLIATSSGTEAKFASREWDTPSQRPCMGVTYGIPVVAGVDHFRIGHDKAGSYCLDETIQVEAMDSFAEVEAGYTGTIALDTQSGTGSWSLVSGAGASSDSTADDGQASYSYSTSDSGIATFALTYTNGPQTFNVDASDGPYRDDDSEGDLTFSPSAFTLTASGGD
;
A
#
# COMPACT_ATOMS: atom_id res chain seq x y z
N MET A 1 16.32 49.55 66.87
CA MET A 1 17.75 49.21 66.97
C MET A 1 17.86 47.73 66.72
N ASP A 2 18.43 47.42 65.57
CA ASP A 2 18.95 46.15 65.05
C ASP A 2 18.15 44.85 65.28
N LEU A 3 17.39 44.46 64.25
CA LEU A 3 16.93 43.09 64.03
C LEU A 3 17.70 42.54 62.82
N SER A 4 18.60 41.60 63.09
CA SER A 4 19.37 40.84 62.09
C SER A 4 18.46 40.01 61.18
N PRO A 5 18.67 40.02 59.84
CA PRO A 5 18.13 38.98 58.98
C PRO A 5 19.22 38.13 58.30
N ALA A 6 19.13 36.83 58.59
CA ALA A 6 19.18 35.67 57.69
C ALA A 6 20.31 35.56 56.64
N GLN A 7 21.09 34.48 56.79
CA GLN A 7 22.01 33.95 55.79
C GLN A 7 21.31 33.63 54.47
N ARG A 8 21.89 34.11 53.36
CA ARG A 8 21.51 33.72 51.99
C ARG A 8 22.54 32.74 51.42
N PRO A 9 22.12 31.55 50.95
CA PRO A 9 23.05 30.62 50.31
C PRO A 9 23.47 31.13 48.93
N ARG A 10 24.77 31.01 48.64
CA ARG A 10 25.41 31.29 47.33
C ARG A 10 24.98 30.21 46.34
N TRP A 11 24.18 30.57 45.34
CA TRP A 11 23.93 29.73 44.18
C TRP A 11 24.94 30.09 43.09
N THR A 12 25.93 29.22 42.88
CA THR A 12 26.85 29.28 41.76
C THR A 12 26.13 28.87 40.48
N LEU A 13 26.09 29.76 39.49
CA LEU A 13 25.62 29.48 38.14
C LEU A 13 26.57 28.48 37.48
N ARG A 14 26.13 27.22 37.34
CA ARG A 14 26.81 26.24 36.48
C ARG A 14 26.12 26.22 35.14
N VAL A 15 26.78 26.78 34.13
CA VAL A 15 26.49 26.51 32.72
C VAL A 15 26.94 25.07 32.45
N LEU A 16 25.98 24.15 32.40
CA LEU A 16 26.12 22.81 31.80
C LEU A 16 25.15 22.85 30.63
N GLY A 17 25.61 23.02 29.40
CA GLY A 17 26.30 21.99 28.65
C GLY A 17 25.32 21.56 27.57
N SER A 18 25.57 22.04 26.34
CA SER A 18 24.74 21.80 25.16
C SER A 18 24.31 20.34 25.07
N CYS A 19 23.00 20.11 25.18
CA CYS A 19 22.38 18.87 24.74
C CYS A 19 22.41 18.92 23.20
N LEU A 20 23.51 18.43 22.63
CA LEU A 20 23.58 18.09 21.22
C LEU A 20 22.56 16.95 21.04
N ILE A 21 21.34 17.30 20.62
CA ILE A 21 20.39 16.33 20.09
C ILE A 21 21.08 15.80 18.84
N LEU A 22 21.80 14.68 18.97
CA LEU A 22 22.05 13.80 17.84
C LEU A 22 20.65 13.42 17.38
N LEU A 23 20.15 14.14 16.38
CA LEU A 23 19.07 13.65 15.54
C LEU A 23 19.70 12.45 14.84
N GLN A 24 19.66 11.28 15.48
CA GLN A 24 19.77 10.04 14.74
C GLN A 24 18.64 10.15 13.73
N ALA A 25 18.99 10.43 12.48
CA ALA A 25 18.08 10.20 11.38
C ALA A 25 17.73 8.70 11.50
N LEU A 26 16.59 8.41 12.13
CA LEU A 26 15.93 7.15 11.90
C LEU A 26 15.70 7.15 10.40
N CYS A 27 16.52 6.39 9.68
CA CYS A 27 16.22 6.01 8.33
C CYS A 27 14.92 5.20 8.46
N ALA A 28 13.78 5.86 8.25
CA ALA A 28 12.53 5.14 8.09
C ALA A 28 12.74 4.29 6.82
N ALA A 29 12.81 2.97 7.00
CA ALA A 29 12.88 2.06 5.86
C ALA A 29 11.69 2.36 4.96
N ARG A 30 11.94 2.45 3.65
CA ARG A 30 10.87 2.61 2.67
C ARG A 30 9.96 1.37 2.75
N VAL A 31 8.67 1.58 2.56
CA VAL A 31 7.65 0.53 2.61
C VAL A 31 6.85 0.57 1.31
N HIS A 32 6.72 -0.58 0.66
CA HIS A 32 5.80 -0.79 -0.45
C HIS A 32 4.44 -1.19 0.12
N ALA A 33 3.36 -0.58 -0.35
CA ALA A 33 2.01 -0.90 0.09
C ALA A 33 1.36 -1.87 -0.89
N GLU A 34 0.99 -3.05 -0.43
CA GLU A 34 0.24 -4.03 -1.20
C GLU A 34 -1.19 -4.11 -0.68
N THR A 35 -2.17 -4.36 -1.57
CA THR A 35 -3.57 -4.58 -1.18
C THR A 35 -4.07 -5.91 -1.72
N VAL A 36 -4.66 -6.72 -0.83
CA VAL A 36 -5.26 -8.01 -1.14
C VAL A 36 -6.72 -8.01 -0.71
N GLU A 37 -7.58 -8.67 -1.49
CA GLU A 37 -8.96 -8.94 -1.10
C GLU A 37 -9.05 -10.29 -0.38
N VAL A 38 -9.66 -10.29 0.81
CA VAL A 38 -9.96 -11.49 1.58
C VAL A 38 -11.47 -11.57 1.81
N CYS A 39 -12.09 -12.68 1.43
CA CYS A 39 -13.53 -12.87 1.58
C CYS A 39 -13.86 -13.70 2.82
N VAL A 40 -15.13 -13.64 3.22
CA VAL A 40 -15.63 -14.43 4.34
C VAL A 40 -15.56 -15.93 4.03
N ASP A 41 -15.04 -16.71 4.98
CA ASP A 41 -14.86 -18.17 4.86
C ASP A 41 -15.88 -18.97 5.67
N GLN A 42 -16.46 -18.36 6.70
CA GLN A 42 -17.62 -18.84 7.43
C GLN A 42 -18.50 -17.65 7.81
N ASP A 43 -19.82 -17.80 7.67
CA ASP A 43 -20.78 -16.87 8.27
C ASP A 43 -21.98 -17.58 8.86
N THR A 44 -22.66 -16.91 9.79
CA THR A 44 -23.99 -17.34 10.23
C THR A 44 -24.64 -16.19 10.98
N TRP A 45 -25.89 -16.39 11.40
CA TRP A 45 -26.55 -15.49 12.32
C TRP A 45 -27.25 -16.27 13.44
N LEU A 46 -27.42 -15.60 14.57
CA LEU A 46 -27.90 -16.17 15.81
C LEU A 46 -29.22 -15.50 16.17
N LYS A 47 -30.23 -16.26 16.60
CA LYS A 47 -31.56 -15.75 16.93
C LYS A 47 -32.01 -16.14 18.35
N GLU A 48 -32.30 -15.14 19.19
CA GLU A 48 -32.69 -15.34 20.59
C GLU A 48 -34.00 -16.09 20.76
N SER A 49 -35.01 -15.76 19.94
CA SER A 49 -36.34 -16.37 19.99
C SER A 49 -36.33 -17.85 19.56
N SER A 50 -35.30 -18.27 18.84
CA SER A 50 -35.06 -19.64 18.37
C SER A 50 -33.69 -20.16 18.81
N PRO A 51 -33.44 -20.37 20.12
CA PRO A 51 -32.07 -20.43 20.62
C PRO A 51 -31.28 -21.69 20.22
N ASN A 52 -31.97 -22.69 19.66
CA ASN A 52 -31.38 -23.94 19.18
C ASN A 52 -31.28 -24.03 17.65
N GLU A 53 -31.86 -23.08 16.91
CA GLU A 53 -31.77 -23.04 15.45
C GLU A 53 -30.37 -22.61 15.00
N LYS A 54 -30.02 -23.01 13.79
CA LYS A 54 -28.75 -22.72 13.13
C LYS A 54 -29.06 -22.21 11.73
N HIS A 55 -28.19 -21.35 11.22
CA HIS A 55 -28.37 -20.71 9.93
C HIS A 55 -27.09 -20.79 9.09
N PRO A 56 -26.62 -22.00 8.70
CA PRO A 56 -25.30 -22.20 8.10
C PRO A 56 -25.24 -21.95 6.58
N SER A 57 -26.37 -21.65 5.94
CA SER A 57 -26.46 -21.54 4.48
C SER A 57 -27.58 -20.62 4.03
N ASP A 58 -28.00 -19.71 4.91
CA ASP A 58 -29.03 -18.73 4.58
C ASP A 58 -28.38 -17.66 3.71
N CYS A 59 -29.05 -17.21 2.64
CA CYS A 59 -28.51 -16.15 1.79
C CYS A 59 -28.50 -14.79 2.52
N GLU A 60 -29.31 -14.62 3.57
CA GLU A 60 -29.40 -13.41 4.37
C GLU A 60 -28.90 -13.64 5.80
N LEU A 61 -28.14 -12.68 6.31
CA LEU A 61 -27.70 -12.57 7.70
C LEU A 61 -28.47 -11.42 8.36
N SER A 62 -28.86 -11.56 9.64
CA SER A 62 -29.63 -10.53 10.33
C SER A 62 -29.00 -10.04 11.64
N THR A 63 -29.17 -8.74 11.91
CA THR A 63 -28.93 -8.11 13.21
C THR A 63 -30.17 -7.39 13.73
N LYS A 64 -30.43 -7.51 15.03
CA LYS A 64 -31.58 -6.93 15.73
C LYS A 64 -31.32 -6.93 17.23
N THR A 65 -31.85 -5.98 18.00
CA THR A 65 -31.68 -6.00 19.48
C THR A 65 -32.97 -5.87 20.29
N ASP A 66 -34.11 -6.31 19.75
CA ASP A 66 -35.36 -6.38 20.50
C ASP A 66 -35.31 -7.42 21.61
N SER A 67 -35.76 -7.05 22.80
CA SER A 67 -35.77 -7.94 23.96
C SER A 67 -36.58 -9.21 23.67
N GLY A 68 -35.91 -10.37 23.67
CA GLY A 68 -36.51 -11.67 23.38
C GLY A 68 -36.50 -12.07 21.89
N ASP A 69 -36.00 -11.21 21.00
CA ASP A 69 -35.85 -11.44 19.57
C ASP A 69 -34.55 -10.82 19.03
N ARG A 70 -33.50 -10.79 19.85
CA ARG A 70 -32.18 -10.32 19.43
C ARG A 70 -31.62 -11.22 18.32
N MET A 71 -30.96 -10.61 17.35
CA MET A 71 -30.25 -11.26 16.26
C MET A 71 -28.83 -10.72 16.15
N ARG A 72 -27.85 -11.60 15.95
CA ARG A 72 -26.43 -11.25 15.83
C ARG A 72 -25.81 -11.99 14.65
N THR A 73 -25.01 -11.31 13.84
CA THR A 73 -24.29 -11.93 12.72
C THR A 73 -22.86 -12.27 13.13
N LEU A 74 -22.35 -13.41 12.68
CA LEU A 74 -20.96 -13.84 12.80
C LEU A 74 -20.35 -13.89 11.41
N LEU A 75 -19.15 -13.33 11.26
CA LEU A 75 -18.36 -13.37 10.03
C LEU A 75 -16.91 -13.72 10.38
N GLU A 76 -16.34 -14.74 9.76
CA GLU A 76 -14.91 -15.04 9.80
C GLU A 76 -14.30 -14.80 8.40
N PHE A 77 -13.10 -14.22 8.36
CA PHE A 77 -12.39 -13.91 7.11
C PHE A 77 -11.17 -14.82 6.98
N ASP A 78 -10.92 -15.35 5.76
CA ASP A 78 -9.72 -16.12 5.48
C ASP A 78 -8.50 -15.20 5.28
N LEU A 79 -7.60 -15.19 6.26
CA LEU A 79 -6.38 -14.39 6.23
C LEU A 79 -5.15 -15.18 5.73
N SER A 80 -5.33 -16.41 5.23
CA SER A 80 -4.22 -17.28 4.84
C SER A 80 -3.39 -16.76 3.65
N SER A 81 -3.96 -15.85 2.86
CA SER A 81 -3.25 -15.16 1.77
C SER A 81 -2.33 -14.04 2.26
N LEU A 82 -2.49 -13.58 3.51
CA LEU A 82 -1.71 -12.49 4.05
C LEU A 82 -0.41 -13.02 4.69
N PRO A 83 0.73 -12.34 4.46
CA PRO A 83 1.96 -12.64 5.18
C PRO A 83 1.82 -12.39 6.68
N SER A 84 2.42 -13.25 7.51
CA SER A 84 2.50 -13.05 8.96
C SER A 84 3.45 -11.92 9.32
N ASN A 85 3.20 -11.22 10.44
CA ASN A 85 4.07 -10.14 10.97
C ASN A 85 4.25 -8.92 10.05
N VAL A 86 3.25 -8.60 9.23
CA VAL A 86 3.22 -7.35 8.46
C VAL A 86 2.52 -6.23 9.22
N THR A 87 2.91 -4.99 8.92
CA THR A 87 2.19 -3.82 9.41
C THR A 87 0.98 -3.58 8.52
N VAL A 88 -0.22 -3.82 9.07
CA VAL A 88 -1.49 -3.55 8.39
C VAL A 88 -1.80 -2.06 8.49
N THR A 89 -2.03 -1.40 7.36
CA THR A 89 -2.35 0.03 7.31
C THR A 89 -3.84 0.30 7.11
N SER A 90 -4.58 -0.65 6.53
CA SER A 90 -6.02 -0.57 6.31
C SER A 90 -6.61 -1.98 6.24
N ALA A 91 -7.78 -2.22 6.83
CA ALA A 91 -8.53 -3.46 6.63
C ALA A 91 -10.03 -3.15 6.63
N VAL A 92 -10.55 -2.85 5.45
CA VAL A 92 -11.92 -2.36 5.28
C VAL A 92 -12.81 -3.47 4.76
N ALA A 93 -13.66 -4.00 5.63
CA ALA A 93 -14.70 -4.95 5.26
C ALA A 93 -15.87 -4.24 4.59
N SER A 94 -16.49 -4.91 3.63
CA SER A 94 -17.64 -4.43 2.86
C SER A 94 -18.78 -5.42 2.95
N LEU A 95 -19.95 -4.94 3.38
CA LEU A 95 -21.18 -5.72 3.52
C LEU A 95 -22.28 -5.10 2.66
N TRP A 96 -22.91 -5.94 1.84
CA TRP A 96 -24.10 -5.55 1.09
C TRP A 96 -25.33 -5.62 2.00
N VAL A 97 -26.04 -4.51 2.18
CA VAL A 97 -27.30 -4.45 2.91
C VAL A 97 -28.44 -4.83 1.97
N SER A 98 -29.02 -6.02 2.15
CA SER A 98 -30.13 -6.54 1.32
C SER A 98 -31.50 -6.05 1.76
N GLY A 99 -31.64 -5.65 3.03
CA GLY A 99 -32.90 -5.18 3.59
C GLY A 99 -32.72 -4.56 4.96
N LYS A 100 -33.64 -3.68 5.37
CA LYS A 100 -33.65 -3.11 6.72
C LYS A 100 -35.03 -2.55 7.10
N ASP A 101 -35.26 -2.46 8.40
CA ASP A 101 -36.33 -1.62 8.94
C ASP A 101 -35.89 -0.14 8.98
N ASP A 102 -36.86 0.77 8.96
CA ASP A 102 -36.62 2.21 9.10
C ASP A 102 -36.86 2.70 10.54
N PRO A 103 -35.98 3.55 11.10
CA PRO A 103 -34.72 4.04 10.52
C PRO A 103 -33.57 3.03 10.68
N GLY A 104 -32.56 3.10 9.82
CA GLY A 104 -31.35 2.27 9.97
C GLY A 104 -30.55 2.61 11.23
N ASP A 105 -30.57 1.74 12.24
CA ASP A 105 -29.82 1.94 13.47
C ASP A 105 -28.35 1.50 13.37
N PRO A 106 -27.45 2.07 14.18
CA PRO A 106 -26.04 1.67 14.17
C PRO A 106 -25.85 0.21 14.56
N VAL A 107 -24.98 -0.47 13.82
CA VAL A 107 -24.48 -1.80 14.07
C VAL A 107 -23.02 -1.68 14.53
N THR A 108 -22.69 -2.27 15.67
CA THR A 108 -21.33 -2.34 16.21
C THR A 108 -20.67 -3.66 15.86
N VAL A 109 -19.37 -3.58 15.63
CA VAL A 109 -18.51 -4.72 15.27
C VAL A 109 -17.66 -5.06 16.48
N HIS A 110 -17.68 -6.34 16.87
CA HIS A 110 -16.97 -6.85 18.04
C HIS A 110 -16.12 -8.05 17.67
N ARG A 111 -14.94 -8.19 18.28
CA ARG A 111 -14.10 -9.39 18.13
C ARG A 111 -14.77 -10.60 18.77
N VAL A 112 -14.83 -11.72 18.06
CA VAL A 112 -15.27 -13.01 18.61
C VAL A 112 -14.13 -13.64 19.43
N THR A 113 -14.46 -14.22 20.58
CA THR A 113 -13.49 -14.69 21.59
C THR A 113 -13.35 -16.20 21.67
N LYS A 114 -14.24 -16.95 21.03
CA LYS A 114 -14.18 -18.41 20.96
C LYS A 114 -14.40 -18.89 19.53
N ASN A 115 -13.71 -19.97 19.18
CA ASN A 115 -13.92 -20.63 17.91
C ASN A 115 -15.38 -21.10 17.77
N TRP A 116 -15.89 -21.03 16.55
CA TRP A 116 -17.22 -21.50 16.19
C TRP A 116 -17.16 -22.21 14.84
N ALA A 117 -18.24 -22.89 14.50
CA ALA A 117 -18.41 -23.51 13.19
C ALA A 117 -19.78 -23.11 12.68
N GLU A 118 -19.89 -22.79 11.41
CA GLU A 118 -21.11 -22.39 10.72
C GLU A 118 -22.31 -23.33 11.02
N ASN A 119 -22.11 -24.66 10.93
CA ASN A 119 -23.13 -25.66 11.29
C ASN A 119 -23.17 -26.05 12.78
N GLY A 120 -22.56 -25.26 13.65
CA GLY A 120 -22.45 -25.51 15.10
C GLY A 120 -22.93 -24.34 15.96
N ALA A 121 -22.72 -23.12 15.48
CA ALA A 121 -23.11 -21.88 16.11
C ALA A 121 -24.64 -21.73 16.14
N ARG A 122 -25.12 -21.28 17.29
CA ARG A 122 -26.52 -20.98 17.59
C ARG A 122 -26.54 -20.00 18.76
N TRP A 123 -27.66 -19.34 18.96
CA TRP A 123 -27.79 -18.37 20.05
C TRP A 123 -27.33 -18.93 21.40
N LYS A 124 -27.77 -20.16 21.74
CA LYS A 124 -27.51 -20.81 23.03
C LYS A 124 -26.01 -20.99 23.35
N ASN A 125 -25.13 -21.07 22.36
CA ASN A 125 -23.71 -21.38 22.59
C ASN A 125 -22.73 -20.30 22.12
N ALA A 126 -23.14 -19.36 21.26
CA ALA A 126 -22.23 -18.39 20.66
C ALA A 126 -22.62 -16.93 20.90
N ALA A 127 -23.85 -16.64 21.35
CA ALA A 127 -24.34 -15.26 21.41
C ALA A 127 -23.44 -14.35 22.25
N GLU A 128 -22.95 -14.81 23.40
CA GLU A 128 -22.16 -13.99 24.32
C GLU A 128 -20.63 -14.20 24.18
N ASP A 129 -20.17 -14.84 23.11
CA ASP A 129 -18.75 -15.17 22.90
C ASP A 129 -17.98 -14.05 22.19
N PHE A 130 -18.19 -12.79 22.57
CA PHE A 130 -17.53 -11.62 21.98
C PHE A 130 -16.91 -10.69 23.04
N ASP A 131 -15.93 -9.88 22.63
CA ASP A 131 -15.34 -8.82 23.44
C ASP A 131 -16.23 -7.59 23.41
N SER A 132 -16.57 -7.02 24.58
CA SER A 132 -17.44 -5.84 24.65
C SER A 132 -16.85 -4.58 24.02
N THR A 133 -15.55 -4.55 23.76
CA THR A 133 -14.88 -3.46 23.04
C THR A 133 -15.46 -3.35 21.62
N VAL A 134 -15.85 -2.14 21.24
CA VAL A 134 -16.31 -1.84 19.87
C VAL A 134 -15.09 -1.62 19.01
N GLU A 135 -14.89 -2.49 18.01
CA GLU A 135 -13.79 -2.38 17.05
C GLU A 135 -14.15 -1.40 15.91
N ALA A 136 -15.42 -1.41 15.50
CA ALA A 136 -15.94 -0.49 14.49
C ALA A 136 -17.47 -0.33 14.61
N SER A 137 -18.04 0.62 13.86
CA SER A 137 -19.49 0.77 13.74
C SER A 137 -19.89 1.37 12.40
N PHE A 138 -21.06 1.00 11.90
CA PHE A 138 -21.67 1.58 10.70
C PHE A 138 -23.19 1.67 10.88
N ALA A 139 -23.87 2.45 10.04
CA ALA A 139 -25.32 2.62 10.10
C ALA A 139 -25.96 2.30 8.75
N PRO A 140 -26.74 1.22 8.61
CA PRO A 140 -27.45 0.84 7.38
C PRO A 140 -28.55 1.85 7.04
N THR A 141 -28.21 3.01 6.47
CA THR A 141 -29.20 4.06 6.17
C THR A 141 -30.07 3.78 4.94
N GLN A 142 -29.68 2.87 4.05
CA GLN A 142 -30.35 2.51 2.79
C GLN A 142 -30.14 1.03 2.47
N GLU A 143 -31.07 0.45 1.72
CA GLU A 143 -30.97 -0.90 1.15
C GLU A 143 -30.21 -0.88 -0.18
N ASP A 144 -29.88 -2.06 -0.70
CA ASP A 144 -29.25 -2.29 -2.00
C ASP A 144 -27.93 -1.53 -2.20
N ARG A 145 -27.09 -1.53 -1.16
CA ARG A 145 -25.77 -0.92 -1.24
C ARG A 145 -24.78 -1.51 -0.25
N PHE A 146 -23.50 -1.25 -0.51
CA PHE A 146 -22.43 -1.53 0.43
C PHE A 146 -22.34 -0.52 1.56
N TYR A 147 -22.08 -1.06 2.75
CA TYR A 147 -21.55 -0.36 3.90
C TYR A 147 -20.21 -0.98 4.28
N THR A 148 -19.34 -0.15 4.84
CA THR A 148 -18.00 -0.58 5.21
C THR A 148 -17.69 -0.30 6.66
N PHE A 149 -16.75 -1.07 7.20
CA PHE A 149 -16.16 -0.83 8.50
C PHE A 149 -14.68 -1.22 8.48
N ASP A 150 -13.85 -0.45 9.18
CA ASP A 150 -12.41 -0.67 9.26
C ASP A 150 -12.06 -1.40 10.56
N ILE A 151 -11.33 -2.51 10.44
CA ILE A 151 -10.85 -3.34 11.55
C ILE A 151 -9.33 -3.58 11.44
N ALA A 152 -8.56 -2.67 10.85
CA ALA A 152 -7.11 -2.80 10.67
C ALA A 152 -6.36 -3.23 11.93
N SER A 153 -6.62 -2.57 13.08
CA SER A 153 -5.97 -2.89 14.35
C SER A 153 -6.34 -4.27 14.90
N LEU A 154 -7.49 -4.83 14.52
CA LEU A 154 -7.89 -6.19 14.88
C LEU A 154 -7.19 -7.21 13.98
N VAL A 155 -7.13 -6.94 12.67
CA VAL A 155 -6.42 -7.80 11.71
C VAL A 155 -4.92 -7.88 12.05
N GLU A 156 -4.29 -6.77 12.43
CA GLU A 156 -2.89 -6.78 12.90
C GLU A 156 -2.69 -7.71 14.10
N LYS A 157 -3.58 -7.67 15.10
CA LYS A 157 -3.54 -8.56 16.28
C LYS A 157 -3.82 -10.03 15.95
N TRP A 158 -4.50 -10.31 14.84
CA TRP A 158 -4.66 -11.67 14.35
C TRP A 158 -3.38 -12.17 13.68
N LEU A 159 -2.73 -11.33 12.88
CA LEU A 159 -1.51 -11.68 12.14
C LEU A 159 -0.26 -11.77 13.04
N ASP A 160 -0.23 -11.03 14.16
CA ASP A 160 0.86 -11.10 15.16
C ASP A 160 0.65 -12.19 16.23
N GLY A 161 -0.52 -12.85 16.24
CA GLY A 161 -0.87 -13.91 17.18
C GLY A 161 -1.32 -13.46 18.57
N THR A 162 -1.47 -12.15 18.81
CA THR A 162 -2.04 -11.60 20.05
C THR A 162 -3.47 -12.11 20.28
N HIS A 163 -4.24 -12.27 19.20
CA HIS A 163 -5.57 -12.87 19.20
C HIS A 163 -5.66 -13.95 18.13
N GLN A 164 -6.35 -15.05 18.43
CA GLN A 164 -6.76 -15.99 17.39
C GLN A 164 -7.84 -15.34 16.52
N ASN A 165 -7.79 -15.57 15.21
CA ASN A 165 -8.88 -15.20 14.33
C ASN A 165 -10.06 -16.15 14.58
N HIS A 166 -11.16 -15.58 15.05
CA HIS A 166 -12.47 -16.24 15.14
C HIS A 166 -13.54 -15.34 14.50
N GLY A 167 -13.12 -14.35 13.73
CA GLY A 167 -14.00 -13.39 13.10
C GLY A 167 -14.56 -12.30 14.03
N VAL A 168 -15.61 -11.66 13.53
CA VAL A 168 -16.33 -10.55 14.16
C VAL A 168 -17.80 -10.89 14.36
N MET A 169 -18.40 -10.27 15.37
CA MET A 169 -19.82 -10.29 15.65
C MET A 169 -20.42 -8.90 15.40
N LEU A 170 -21.50 -8.86 14.62
CA LEU A 170 -22.28 -7.66 14.38
C LEU A 170 -23.46 -7.61 15.34
N ILE A 171 -23.63 -6.48 16.02
CA ILE A 171 -24.66 -6.28 17.04
C ILE A 171 -25.37 -4.96 16.78
N ALA A 172 -26.70 -5.01 16.63
CA ALA A 172 -27.52 -3.80 16.55
C ALA A 172 -27.56 -3.08 17.91
N THR A 173 -27.55 -1.75 17.91
CA THR A 173 -27.46 -0.94 19.14
C THR A 173 -28.80 -0.41 19.67
N SER A 174 -29.83 -0.37 18.82
CA SER A 174 -31.16 0.16 19.15
C SER A 174 -32.25 -0.87 18.89
N SER A 175 -33.25 -0.91 19.77
CA SER A 175 -34.43 -1.76 19.59
C SER A 175 -35.36 -1.23 18.50
N GLY A 176 -36.05 -2.13 17.81
CA GLY A 176 -37.15 -1.84 16.89
C GLY A 176 -36.79 -1.94 15.42
N THR A 177 -35.53 -2.26 15.09
CA THR A 177 -35.05 -2.28 13.71
C THR A 177 -34.19 -3.52 13.44
N GLU A 178 -34.50 -4.21 12.34
CA GLU A 178 -33.68 -5.28 11.78
C GLU A 178 -32.83 -4.72 10.63
N ALA A 179 -31.58 -5.16 10.53
CA ALA A 179 -30.75 -4.97 9.35
C ALA A 179 -30.29 -6.32 8.82
N LYS A 180 -30.41 -6.48 7.49
CA LYS A 180 -30.10 -7.70 6.76
C LYS A 180 -28.94 -7.49 5.80
N PHE A 181 -28.08 -8.50 5.70
CA PHE A 181 -26.88 -8.47 4.89
C PHE A 181 -26.80 -9.70 3.99
N ALA A 182 -26.19 -9.54 2.82
CA ALA A 182 -25.80 -10.68 2.00
C ALA A 182 -24.81 -11.57 2.77
N SER A 183 -25.02 -12.88 2.74
CA SER A 183 -24.05 -13.89 3.21
C SER A 183 -23.10 -14.31 2.10
N ARG A 184 -22.20 -15.25 2.42
CA ARG A 184 -21.36 -15.96 1.45
C ARG A 184 -22.18 -16.79 0.45
N GLU A 185 -23.39 -17.19 0.81
CA GLU A 185 -24.32 -17.93 -0.06
C GLU A 185 -25.15 -17.01 -0.96
N TRP A 186 -25.01 -15.67 -0.84
CA TRP A 186 -25.75 -14.72 -1.68
C TRP A 186 -25.53 -14.98 -3.18
N ASP A 187 -26.63 -14.88 -3.95
CA ASP A 187 -26.67 -15.29 -5.35
C ASP A 187 -25.73 -14.47 -6.24
N THR A 188 -25.53 -13.19 -5.92
CA THR A 188 -24.64 -12.28 -6.66
C THR A 188 -23.24 -12.30 -6.03
N PRO A 189 -22.22 -12.93 -6.66
CA PRO A 189 -20.91 -13.09 -6.02
C PRO A 189 -20.23 -11.77 -5.67
N SER A 190 -20.42 -10.74 -6.50
CA SER A 190 -19.84 -9.40 -6.27
C SER A 190 -20.53 -8.61 -5.15
N GLN A 191 -21.56 -9.17 -4.49
CA GLN A 191 -22.25 -8.58 -3.33
C GLN A 191 -21.92 -9.35 -2.02
N ARG A 192 -21.13 -10.41 -2.10
CA ARG A 192 -20.75 -11.20 -0.92
C ARG A 192 -19.77 -10.43 -0.03
N PRO A 193 -19.76 -10.68 1.28
CA PRO A 193 -18.86 -9.97 2.19
C PRO A 193 -17.39 -10.28 1.91
N CYS A 194 -16.60 -9.23 1.66
CA CYS A 194 -15.14 -9.29 1.54
C CYS A 194 -14.50 -8.08 2.19
N MET A 195 -13.19 -8.13 2.39
CA MET A 195 -12.37 -7.11 3.03
C MET A 195 -11.15 -6.81 2.19
N GLY A 196 -10.92 -5.53 1.90
CA GLY A 196 -9.67 -5.06 1.32
C GLY A 196 -8.66 -4.81 2.43
N VAL A 197 -7.55 -5.55 2.44
CA VAL A 197 -6.46 -5.39 3.41
C VAL A 197 -5.26 -4.80 2.71
N THR A 198 -4.82 -3.63 3.17
CA THR A 198 -3.58 -2.99 2.74
C THR A 198 -2.52 -3.17 3.82
N TYR A 199 -1.34 -3.63 3.42
CA TYR A 199 -0.22 -3.88 4.33
C TYR A 199 1.11 -3.40 3.74
N GLY A 200 2.05 -3.11 4.63
CA GLY A 200 3.38 -2.62 4.28
C GLY A 200 4.40 -3.76 4.17
N ILE A 201 5.13 -3.79 3.06
CA ILE A 201 6.30 -4.65 2.84
C ILE A 201 7.55 -3.77 2.96
N PRO A 202 8.48 -4.07 3.90
CA PRO A 202 9.74 -3.35 3.99
C PRO A 202 10.54 -3.51 2.69
N VAL A 203 10.89 -2.39 2.06
CA VAL A 203 11.75 -2.38 0.88
C VAL A 203 13.20 -2.40 1.35
N VAL A 204 13.95 -3.40 0.89
CA VAL A 204 15.40 -3.43 1.10
C VAL A 204 16.02 -2.46 0.12
N ALA A 205 16.72 -1.44 0.62
CA ALA A 205 17.36 -0.44 -0.22
C ALA A 205 18.37 -1.10 -1.16
N GLY A 206 18.24 -0.82 -2.45
CA GLY A 206 19.10 -1.37 -3.49
C GLY A 206 18.44 -1.31 -4.86
N VAL A 207 19.28 -1.27 -5.90
CA VAL A 207 18.82 -1.40 -7.29
C VAL A 207 18.58 -2.88 -7.61
N ASP A 208 17.52 -3.14 -8.36
CA ASP A 208 17.17 -4.43 -8.94
C ASP A 208 17.43 -4.42 -10.46
N HIS A 209 17.00 -3.36 -11.15
CA HIS A 209 17.22 -3.13 -12.57
C HIS A 209 17.23 -1.63 -12.89
N PHE A 210 17.54 -1.28 -14.13
CA PHE A 210 17.33 0.07 -14.66
C PHE A 210 16.11 0.07 -15.60
N ARG A 211 15.44 1.21 -15.72
CA ARG A 211 14.46 1.43 -16.77
C ARG A 211 14.94 2.56 -17.66
N ILE A 212 14.95 2.32 -18.97
CA ILE A 212 15.30 3.32 -19.96
C ILE A 212 14.02 3.90 -20.56
N GLY A 213 14.02 5.19 -20.85
CA GLY A 213 12.91 5.90 -21.47
C GLY A 213 13.36 6.71 -22.67
N HIS A 214 12.74 6.46 -23.83
CA HIS A 214 12.88 7.23 -25.07
C HIS A 214 11.61 7.11 -25.93
N ASP A 215 11.48 7.90 -26.99
CA ASP A 215 10.28 7.90 -27.85
C ASP A 215 10.31 6.85 -28.99
N LYS A 216 11.39 6.04 -29.04
CA LYS A 216 11.69 4.98 -30.04
C LYS A 216 12.06 5.51 -31.42
N ALA A 217 12.15 6.83 -31.57
CA ALA A 217 12.64 7.49 -32.76
C ALA A 217 13.94 8.24 -32.44
N GLY A 218 14.81 8.33 -33.42
CA GLY A 218 15.99 9.18 -33.36
C GLY A 218 16.23 9.79 -34.72
N SER A 219 17.06 10.83 -34.77
CA SER A 219 17.50 11.40 -36.03
C SER A 219 19.00 11.54 -36.04
N TYR A 220 19.62 11.10 -37.12
CA TYR A 220 21.06 11.24 -37.22
C TYR A 220 21.43 12.72 -37.12
N CYS A 221 22.47 13.02 -36.35
CA CYS A 221 22.98 14.37 -36.10
C CYS A 221 22.06 15.28 -35.27
N LEU A 222 20.99 14.75 -34.67
CA LEU A 222 20.25 15.41 -33.61
C LEU A 222 20.39 14.61 -32.32
N ASP A 223 20.36 15.32 -31.19
CA ASP A 223 20.43 14.69 -29.88
C ASP A 223 19.10 14.00 -29.58
N GLU A 224 19.19 12.71 -29.23
CA GLU A 224 18.06 11.93 -28.75
C GLU A 224 18.04 11.92 -27.21
N THR A 225 16.86 12.04 -26.60
CA THR A 225 16.75 12.13 -25.14
C THR A 225 16.55 10.76 -24.55
N ILE A 226 17.50 10.32 -23.72
CA ILE A 226 17.48 9.04 -23.03
C ILE A 226 17.37 9.30 -21.53
N GLN A 227 16.28 8.85 -20.91
CA GLN A 227 16.10 8.88 -19.46
C GLN A 227 16.48 7.52 -18.88
N VAL A 228 17.21 7.50 -17.76
CA VAL A 228 17.56 6.27 -17.03
C VAL A 228 17.16 6.39 -15.57
N GLU A 229 16.34 5.44 -15.13
CA GLU A 229 15.77 5.36 -13.79
C GLU A 229 16.31 4.11 -13.09
N ALA A 230 16.87 4.26 -11.89
CA ALA A 230 17.26 3.13 -11.04
C ALA A 230 16.02 2.58 -10.32
N MET A 231 15.71 1.31 -10.51
CA MET A 231 14.51 0.66 -9.97
C MET A 231 14.84 -0.29 -8.83
N ASP A 232 13.94 -0.38 -7.86
CA ASP A 232 13.94 -1.43 -6.84
C ASP A 232 13.22 -2.70 -7.33
N SER A 233 13.15 -3.72 -6.46
CA SER A 233 12.50 -5.00 -6.74
C SER A 233 10.98 -4.92 -6.90
N PHE A 234 10.36 -3.77 -6.62
CA PHE A 234 8.94 -3.49 -6.81
C PHE A 234 8.69 -2.61 -8.03
N ALA A 235 9.70 -2.42 -8.89
CA ALA A 235 9.66 -1.56 -10.08
C ALA A 235 9.36 -0.08 -9.77
N GLU A 236 9.78 0.38 -8.59
CA GLU A 236 9.69 1.76 -8.17
C GLU A 236 11.08 2.41 -8.13
N VAL A 237 11.15 3.72 -8.34
CA VAL A 237 12.43 4.43 -8.39
C VAL A 237 13.16 4.38 -7.04
N GLU A 238 14.37 3.83 -7.02
CA GLU A 238 15.29 3.82 -5.89
C GLU A 238 15.98 5.18 -5.77
N ALA A 239 15.28 6.14 -5.14
CA ALA A 239 15.71 7.53 -5.07
C ALA A 239 17.07 7.74 -4.36
N GLY A 240 17.48 6.78 -3.53
CA GLY A 240 18.76 6.77 -2.82
C GLY A 240 19.93 6.21 -3.62
N TYR A 241 19.73 5.79 -4.87
CA TYR A 241 20.77 5.18 -5.67
C TYR A 241 21.96 6.12 -5.92
N THR A 242 23.17 5.66 -5.61
CA THR A 242 24.43 6.38 -5.83
C THR A 242 25.46 5.54 -6.60
N GLY A 243 25.01 4.47 -7.25
CA GLY A 243 25.88 3.59 -8.04
C GLY A 243 26.36 4.27 -9.32
N THR A 244 27.20 3.58 -10.07
CA THR A 244 27.74 4.09 -11.33
C THR A 244 27.32 3.20 -12.46
N ILE A 245 26.46 3.73 -13.33
CA ILE A 245 26.03 3.00 -14.51
C ILE A 245 27.03 3.16 -15.66
N ALA A 246 27.19 2.12 -16.45
CA ALA A 246 27.69 2.18 -17.81
C ALA A 246 26.49 2.26 -18.77
N LEU A 247 26.54 3.22 -19.68
CA LEU A 247 25.64 3.37 -20.82
C LEU A 247 26.31 2.81 -22.06
N ASP A 248 25.59 2.05 -22.87
CA ASP A 248 26.11 1.46 -24.11
C ASP A 248 25.03 1.46 -25.20
N THR A 249 25.31 1.99 -26.39
CA THR A 249 24.41 1.88 -27.56
C THR A 249 24.47 0.49 -28.21
N GLN A 250 25.41 -0.36 -27.80
CA GLN A 250 25.73 -1.67 -28.38
C GLN A 250 26.12 -1.65 -29.86
N SER A 251 26.08 -0.50 -30.51
CA SER A 251 26.39 -0.28 -31.92
C SER A 251 27.88 0.00 -32.14
N GLY A 252 28.60 0.36 -31.06
CA GLY A 252 29.97 0.87 -31.10
C GLY A 252 30.09 2.30 -31.61
N THR A 253 28.98 3.05 -31.66
CA THR A 253 28.91 4.43 -32.15
C THR A 253 27.94 5.26 -31.28
N GLY A 254 28.09 6.58 -31.28
CA GLY A 254 27.31 7.49 -30.44
C GLY A 254 28.14 8.15 -29.34
N SER A 255 27.77 9.39 -28.99
CA SER A 255 28.36 10.17 -27.89
C SER A 255 27.27 10.59 -26.92
N TRP A 256 27.60 10.65 -25.64
CA TRP A 256 26.64 10.92 -24.57
C TRP A 256 26.95 12.24 -23.88
N SER A 257 25.92 13.02 -23.56
CA SER A 257 26.05 14.21 -22.71
C SER A 257 24.94 14.28 -21.67
N LEU A 258 25.25 14.83 -20.50
CA LEU A 258 24.27 14.96 -19.42
C LEU A 258 23.29 16.10 -19.72
N VAL A 259 21.99 15.79 -19.70
CA VAL A 259 20.90 16.78 -19.80
C VAL A 259 20.43 17.19 -18.42
N SER A 260 20.17 16.21 -17.54
CA SER A 260 19.82 16.46 -16.14
C SER A 260 20.34 15.38 -15.20
N GLY A 261 20.80 15.81 -14.03
CA GLY A 261 21.45 15.00 -13.02
C GLY A 261 22.44 15.86 -12.25
N ALA A 262 22.55 15.65 -10.95
CA ALA A 262 23.53 16.25 -10.04
C ALA A 262 24.76 15.35 -9.83
N GLY A 263 24.73 14.12 -10.34
CA GLY A 263 25.85 13.20 -10.40
C GLY A 263 26.92 13.60 -11.42
N ALA A 264 27.85 12.69 -11.67
CA ALA A 264 29.00 12.93 -12.55
C ALA A 264 28.93 12.06 -13.80
N SER A 265 28.84 12.69 -14.97
CA SER A 265 28.93 12.02 -16.28
C SER A 265 30.37 11.96 -16.79
N SER A 266 30.73 10.86 -17.42
CA SER A 266 32.00 10.71 -18.14
C SER A 266 31.79 9.97 -19.46
N ASP A 267 31.99 10.69 -20.56
CA ASP A 267 32.17 10.16 -21.91
C ASP A 267 33.61 10.51 -22.34
N SER A 268 34.53 9.57 -22.12
CA SER A 268 35.97 9.81 -22.34
C SER A 268 36.40 9.65 -23.80
N THR A 269 35.59 8.96 -24.61
CA THR A 269 35.89 8.62 -25.99
C THR A 269 34.66 8.88 -26.82
N ALA A 270 34.62 10.03 -27.49
CA ALA A 270 33.51 10.36 -28.36
C ALA A 270 33.31 9.30 -29.46
N ASP A 271 32.05 8.99 -29.73
CA ASP A 271 31.57 8.11 -30.81
C ASP A 271 31.96 6.63 -30.67
N ASP A 272 32.19 6.13 -29.44
CA ASP A 272 32.38 4.70 -29.17
C ASP A 272 31.12 4.00 -28.62
N GLY A 273 30.02 4.75 -28.47
CA GLY A 273 28.74 4.26 -27.96
C GLY A 273 28.68 4.13 -26.45
N GLN A 274 29.77 4.35 -25.73
CA GLN A 274 29.86 4.09 -24.30
C GLN A 274 29.99 5.38 -23.48
N ALA A 275 29.36 5.39 -22.32
CA ALA A 275 29.58 6.42 -21.30
C ALA A 275 29.37 5.84 -19.90
N SER A 276 29.68 6.64 -18.89
CA SER A 276 29.36 6.29 -17.50
C SER A 276 28.74 7.47 -16.77
N TYR A 277 27.91 7.15 -15.78
CA TYR A 277 27.29 8.15 -14.91
C TYR A 277 27.23 7.65 -13.47
N SER A 278 27.86 8.39 -12.56
CA SER A 278 27.76 8.16 -11.11
C SER A 278 26.63 8.98 -10.52
N TYR A 279 25.59 8.30 -10.03
CA TYR A 279 24.42 8.95 -9.43
C TYR A 279 24.75 9.66 -8.12
N SER A 280 24.03 10.75 -7.87
CA SER A 280 23.94 11.44 -6.59
C SER A 280 22.58 11.19 -5.95
N THR A 281 22.47 11.20 -4.62
CA THR A 281 21.15 11.16 -3.94
C THR A 281 20.25 12.33 -4.33
N SER A 282 20.82 13.42 -4.86
CA SER A 282 20.04 14.56 -5.39
C SER A 282 19.36 14.25 -6.72
N ASP A 283 19.76 13.18 -7.41
CA ASP A 283 19.14 12.73 -8.66
C ASP A 283 17.78 12.09 -8.40
N SER A 284 17.49 11.71 -7.15
CA SER A 284 16.29 10.95 -6.79
C SER A 284 16.12 9.71 -7.67
N GLY A 285 17.24 9.04 -8.01
CA GLY A 285 17.27 7.81 -8.81
C GLY A 285 17.07 8.02 -10.32
N ILE A 286 17.02 9.27 -10.81
CA ILE A 286 16.72 9.58 -12.21
C ILE A 286 17.81 10.47 -12.82
N ALA A 287 18.32 10.09 -14.00
CA ALA A 287 19.20 10.91 -14.80
C ALA A 287 18.71 10.94 -16.26
N THR A 288 19.03 12.01 -16.98
CA THR A 288 18.66 12.17 -18.40
C THR A 288 19.87 12.60 -19.19
N PHE A 289 20.02 12.00 -20.36
CA PHE A 289 21.15 12.15 -21.26
C PHE A 289 20.67 12.52 -22.66
N ALA A 290 21.54 13.19 -23.38
CA ALA A 290 21.44 13.40 -24.82
C ALA A 290 22.41 12.43 -25.49
N LEU A 291 21.87 11.59 -26.39
CA LEU A 291 22.62 10.71 -27.26
C LEU A 291 22.78 11.38 -28.63
N THR A 292 23.99 11.84 -28.94
CA THR A 292 24.34 12.30 -30.28
C THR A 292 24.78 11.09 -31.11
N TYR A 293 24.00 10.72 -32.12
CA TYR A 293 24.27 9.56 -32.97
C TYR A 293 24.35 9.99 -34.44
N THR A 294 25.53 9.86 -35.06
CA THR A 294 25.78 10.38 -36.43
C THR A 294 26.00 9.29 -37.46
N ASN A 295 26.30 8.07 -37.02
CA ASN A 295 26.62 6.93 -37.87
C ASN A 295 26.36 5.61 -37.12
N GLY A 296 26.29 4.49 -37.85
CA GLY A 296 26.03 3.16 -37.30
C GLY A 296 24.74 2.53 -37.84
N PRO A 297 24.30 1.39 -37.27
CA PRO A 297 23.03 0.77 -37.59
C PRO A 297 21.85 1.70 -37.30
N GLN A 298 20.78 1.53 -38.08
CA GLN A 298 19.57 2.32 -37.97
C GLN A 298 18.74 1.99 -36.73
N THR A 299 18.79 0.74 -36.30
CA THR A 299 18.02 0.23 -35.17
C THR A 299 18.98 -0.49 -34.23
N PHE A 300 18.93 -0.15 -32.95
CA PHE A 300 19.76 -0.71 -31.89
C PHE A 300 19.06 -0.54 -30.52
N ASN A 301 19.50 -1.29 -29.52
CA ASN A 301 19.06 -1.11 -28.14
C ASN A 301 20.09 -0.29 -27.35
N VAL A 302 19.63 0.44 -26.34
CA VAL A 302 20.51 1.12 -25.39
C VAL A 302 20.52 0.32 -24.11
N ASP A 303 21.70 0.01 -23.57
CA ASP A 303 21.85 -0.66 -22.30
C ASP A 303 22.27 0.32 -21.19
N ALA A 304 21.80 0.06 -19.98
CA ALA A 304 22.29 0.67 -18.74
C ALA A 304 22.67 -0.43 -17.74
N SER A 305 23.86 -0.33 -17.13
CA SER A 305 24.32 -1.41 -16.25
C SER A 305 25.22 -0.97 -15.09
N ASP A 306 25.07 -1.59 -13.92
CA ASP A 306 26.01 -1.51 -12.80
C ASP A 306 26.26 -2.92 -12.28
N GLY A 307 27.45 -3.48 -12.51
CA GLY A 307 27.81 -4.82 -12.09
C GLY A 307 26.87 -5.90 -12.67
N PRO A 308 26.09 -6.64 -11.86
CA PRO A 308 25.12 -7.62 -12.33
C PRO A 308 23.77 -7.01 -12.74
N TYR A 309 23.50 -5.76 -12.36
CA TYR A 309 22.23 -5.09 -12.63
C TYR A 309 22.25 -4.56 -14.07
N ARG A 310 21.14 -4.76 -14.78
CA ARG A 310 20.93 -4.36 -16.18
C ARG A 310 19.60 -3.62 -16.27
N ASP A 311 19.38 -2.91 -17.36
CA ASP A 311 18.05 -2.48 -17.73
C ASP A 311 17.13 -3.67 -18.03
N ASP A 312 15.82 -3.41 -18.11
CA ASP A 312 14.78 -4.44 -18.27
C ASP A 312 14.32 -4.64 -19.73
N ASP A 313 15.00 -4.02 -20.70
CA ASP A 313 14.66 -4.00 -22.13
C ASP A 313 13.21 -3.55 -22.44
N SER A 314 12.52 -2.89 -21.51
CA SER A 314 11.08 -2.58 -21.65
C SER A 314 10.80 -1.46 -22.67
N GLU A 315 11.80 -0.60 -22.91
CA GLU A 315 11.79 0.44 -23.93
C GLU A 315 11.82 -0.12 -25.35
N GLY A 316 12.54 -1.24 -25.55
CA GLY A 316 12.83 -1.85 -26.85
C GLY A 316 13.63 -0.94 -27.80
N ASP A 317 13.90 -1.42 -29.01
CA ASP A 317 14.84 -0.75 -29.93
C ASP A 317 14.49 0.72 -30.26
N LEU A 318 15.55 1.52 -30.35
CA LEU A 318 15.56 2.89 -30.86
C LEU A 318 15.84 2.89 -32.37
N THR A 319 15.03 3.59 -33.16
CA THR A 319 15.20 3.65 -34.63
C THR A 319 15.52 5.05 -35.13
N PHE A 320 16.73 5.22 -35.66
CA PHE A 320 17.20 6.47 -36.23
C PHE A 320 16.76 6.68 -37.69
N SER A 321 16.52 7.93 -38.07
CA SER A 321 16.17 8.30 -39.44
C SER A 321 17.17 9.31 -40.02
N PRO A 322 17.51 9.24 -41.33
CA PRO A 322 18.42 10.18 -42.00
C PRO A 322 17.88 11.61 -42.09
N SER A 323 16.57 11.81 -41.87
CA SER A 323 15.92 13.12 -41.91
C SER A 323 14.83 13.20 -40.83
N ALA A 324 14.88 14.23 -39.99
CA ALA A 324 13.72 14.75 -39.26
C ALA A 324 13.38 16.15 -39.71
N PHE A 325 12.10 16.51 -39.65
CA PHE A 325 11.66 17.90 -39.72
C PHE A 325 10.94 18.23 -38.42
N THR A 326 11.40 19.28 -37.72
CA THR A 326 10.79 19.76 -36.49
C THR A 326 9.77 20.84 -36.86
N LEU A 327 8.50 20.68 -36.44
CA LEU A 327 7.50 21.74 -36.54
C LEU A 327 7.42 22.49 -35.20
N THR A 328 8.08 23.63 -35.11
CA THR A 328 7.88 24.56 -33.99
C THR A 328 6.72 25.50 -34.34
N ALA A 329 5.56 25.30 -33.73
CA ALA A 329 4.46 26.25 -33.85
C ALA A 329 4.79 27.50 -33.02
N SER A 330 5.12 28.62 -33.67
CA SER A 330 5.16 29.91 -32.98
C SER A 330 3.73 30.31 -32.65
N GLY A 331 3.40 30.36 -31.35
CA GLY A 331 2.12 30.89 -30.88
C GLY A 331 1.92 32.31 -31.42
N GLY A 332 0.82 32.49 -32.16
CA GLY A 332 0.40 33.81 -32.63
C GLY A 332 -0.10 34.65 -31.46
N ASP A 333 0.27 35.93 -31.49
CA ASP A 333 -0.06 37.00 -30.53
C ASP A 333 -1.56 37.08 -30.15
#